data_AF-A0A7S2KSW2-F1
#
_entry.id   AF-A0A7S2KSW2-F1
#
_cell.length_a   1.000
_cell.length_b   1.000
_cell.length_c   1.000
_cell.angle_alpha   90.00
_cell.angle_beta   90.00
_cell.angle_gamma   90.00
#
_symmetry.space_group_name_H-M   'P 1'
#
loop_
_entity.id
_entity.type
_entity.pdbx_description
1 polymer ?
#
loop_
_entity_poly.entity_id
_entity_poly.type
_entity_poly.pdbx_seq_one_letter_code
_entity_poly.pdbx_strand_id
1 'polypeptide(L)'
;RGQVMEQMLRLYQEEASKEGKCHDGNGRAVVNVSGTLVEESIRKRVLHSLREFWTSKSSSAGNRERPSIAAENYMILCSPTMFDATSQNAAKAAIKLKKYEALWNLAHEAINSVDPFFASHYTAVAVTHNFEGSPHIDKQNLCPFVGFAVGDYEDGTGGIMVECSARVVAKVNTKNRMARVDGRYPHWVGPYDSKRDRYSLIYYRTDGEVEPIGPAVFTVPSDNV
;
A
#
# COMPACT_ATOMS: atom_id res chain seq x y z
N ARG A 1 -6.85 0.59 34.45
CA ARG A 1 -6.39 1.15 33.15
C ARG A 1 -7.29 0.70 31.99
N GLY A 2 -7.67 -0.59 31.86
CA GLY A 2 -8.62 -1.06 30.83
C GLY A 2 -9.99 -0.38 30.89
N GLN A 3 -10.58 -0.25 32.08
CA GLN A 3 -11.90 0.38 32.29
C GLN A 3 -11.99 1.83 31.75
N VAL A 4 -10.91 2.60 31.84
CA VAL A 4 -10.88 3.98 31.31
C VAL A 4 -10.88 3.97 29.78
N MET A 5 -10.15 3.05 29.16
CA MET A 5 -10.15 2.90 27.71
C MET A 5 -11.48 2.36 27.18
N GLU A 6 -12.10 1.40 27.87
CA GLU A 6 -13.44 0.91 27.54
C GLU A 6 -14.48 2.03 27.62
N GLN A 7 -14.44 2.84 28.69
CA GLN A 7 -15.33 3.98 28.85
C GLN A 7 -15.10 5.02 27.75
N MET A 8 -13.84 5.30 27.39
CA MET A 8 -13.50 6.21 26.30
C MET A 8 -14.03 5.70 24.95
N LEU A 9 -13.82 4.42 24.62
CA LEU A 9 -14.33 3.81 23.38
C LEU A 9 -15.86 3.82 23.31
N ARG A 10 -16.54 3.56 24.44
CA ARG A 10 -18.00 3.66 24.52
C ARG A 10 -18.48 5.09 24.24
N LEU A 11 -17.85 6.08 24.85
CA LEU A 11 -18.17 7.50 24.60
C LEU A 11 -17.96 7.88 23.14
N TYR A 12 -16.93 7.34 22.48
CA TYR A 12 -16.66 7.59 21.07
C TYR A 12 -17.78 7.01 20.18
N GLN A 13 -18.27 5.81 20.50
CA GLN A 13 -19.40 5.20 19.81
C GLN A 13 -20.72 5.96 20.03
N GLU A 14 -20.98 6.40 21.27
CA GLU A 14 -22.15 7.21 21.61
C GLU A 14 -22.16 8.55 20.86
N GLU A 15 -21.01 9.23 20.79
CA GLU A 15 -20.82 10.48 20.05
C GLU A 15 -21.05 10.26 18.54
N ALA A 16 -20.45 9.22 17.98
CA ALA A 16 -20.61 8.83 16.58
C ALA A 16 -22.07 8.57 16.19
N SER A 17 -22.84 7.91 17.06
CA SER A 17 -24.26 7.62 16.79
C SER A 17 -25.15 8.87 16.65
N LYS A 18 -24.69 10.02 17.14
CA LYS A 18 -25.40 11.30 17.08
C LYS A 18 -25.00 12.12 15.85
N GLU A 19 -23.79 11.92 15.35
CA GLU A 19 -23.32 12.54 14.11
C GLU A 19 -23.80 11.69 12.93
N GLY A 20 -24.64 12.20 12.03
CA GLY A 20 -25.12 11.48 10.84
C GLY A 20 -24.03 11.15 9.79
N LYS A 21 -22.78 10.97 10.19
CA LYS A 21 -21.61 10.65 9.34
C LYS A 21 -21.40 9.14 9.21
N CYS A 22 -20.66 8.74 8.19
CA CYS A 22 -20.16 7.37 8.06
C CYS A 22 -19.08 7.14 9.11
N HIS A 23 -19.28 6.14 9.99
CA HIS A 23 -18.33 5.78 11.04
C HIS A 23 -17.80 4.36 10.84
N ASP A 24 -16.61 4.08 11.36
CA ASP A 24 -16.10 2.71 11.47
C ASP A 24 -16.73 1.98 12.67
N GLY A 25 -16.44 0.69 12.83
CA GLY A 25 -16.94 -0.12 13.95
C GLY A 25 -16.52 0.36 15.35
N ASN A 26 -15.65 1.37 15.43
CA ASN A 26 -15.16 1.97 16.66
C ASN A 26 -15.68 3.41 16.87
N GLY A 27 -16.61 3.89 16.04
CA GLY A 27 -17.17 5.24 16.17
C GLY A 27 -16.24 6.35 15.67
N ARG A 28 -15.25 6.04 14.82
CA ARG A 28 -14.41 7.06 14.18
C ARG A 28 -15.03 7.48 12.86
N ALA A 29 -15.01 8.77 12.56
CA ALA A 29 -15.48 9.28 11.28
C ALA A 29 -14.60 8.72 10.14
N VAL A 30 -15.25 8.27 9.06
CA VAL A 30 -14.57 7.73 7.89
C VAL A 30 -14.62 8.74 6.75
N VAL A 31 -13.45 9.12 6.26
CA VAL A 31 -13.31 9.89 5.02
C VAL A 31 -12.90 8.96 3.89
N ASN A 32 -13.62 8.99 2.77
CA ASN A 32 -13.28 8.17 1.62
C ASN A 32 -12.39 8.99 0.67
N VAL A 33 -11.25 8.43 0.31
CA VAL A 33 -10.29 9.04 -0.62
C VAL A 33 -10.07 8.04 -1.76
N SER A 34 -10.00 8.51 -2.99
CA SER A 34 -9.67 7.66 -4.14
C SER A 34 -8.36 8.11 -4.76
N GLY A 35 -7.50 7.15 -5.08
CA GLY A 35 -6.31 7.42 -5.87
C GLY A 35 -6.63 7.76 -7.33
N THR A 36 -5.61 8.12 -8.09
CA THR A 36 -5.70 8.37 -9.53
C THR A 36 -5.80 7.06 -10.28
N LEU A 37 -6.77 6.94 -11.18
CA LEU A 37 -6.99 5.74 -11.98
C LEU A 37 -5.79 5.50 -12.92
N VAL A 38 -5.22 4.29 -12.85
CA VAL A 38 -4.16 3.86 -13.78
C VAL A 38 -4.80 3.41 -15.10
N GLU A 39 -4.15 3.71 -16.21
CA GLU A 39 -4.61 3.33 -17.55
C GLU A 39 -4.88 1.82 -17.65
N GLU A 40 -5.97 1.44 -18.32
CA GLU A 40 -6.42 0.06 -18.39
C GLU A 40 -5.38 -0.89 -19.02
N SER A 41 -4.68 -0.44 -20.05
CA SER A 41 -3.65 -1.24 -20.73
C SER A 41 -2.52 -1.62 -19.77
N ILE A 42 -2.04 -0.67 -18.96
CA ILE A 42 -1.01 -0.86 -17.94
C ILE A 42 -1.54 -1.81 -16.86
N ARG A 43 -2.76 -1.58 -16.33
CA ARG A 43 -3.35 -2.44 -15.29
C ARG A 43 -3.44 -3.90 -15.73
N LYS A 44 -3.87 -4.15 -16.98
CA LYS A 44 -3.97 -5.52 -17.54
C LYS A 44 -2.59 -6.18 -17.65
N ARG A 45 -1.58 -5.46 -18.13
CA ARG A 45 -0.20 -5.96 -18.23
C ARG A 45 0.40 -6.27 -16.86
N VAL A 46 0.21 -5.38 -15.88
CA VAL A 46 0.64 -5.60 -14.49
C VAL A 46 -0.03 -6.85 -13.90
N LEU A 47 -1.36 -6.94 -13.99
CA LEU A 47 -2.11 -8.10 -13.47
C LEU A 47 -1.68 -9.41 -14.13
N HIS A 48 -1.51 -9.40 -15.45
CA HIS A 48 -1.04 -10.58 -16.19
C HIS A 48 0.35 -11.02 -15.71
N SER A 49 1.31 -10.10 -15.63
CA SER A 49 2.67 -10.38 -15.16
C SER A 49 2.70 -10.95 -13.74
N LEU A 50 1.88 -10.40 -12.83
CA LEU A 50 1.79 -10.87 -11.46
C LEU A 50 1.17 -12.27 -11.35
N ARG A 51 0.13 -12.56 -12.13
CA ARG A 51 -0.48 -13.89 -12.21
C ARG A 51 0.50 -14.91 -12.76
N GLU A 52 1.15 -14.62 -13.88
CA GLU A 52 2.15 -15.53 -14.46
C GLU A 52 3.29 -15.81 -13.48
N PHE A 53 3.77 -14.77 -12.79
CA PHE A 53 4.84 -14.92 -11.82
C PHE A 53 4.48 -15.91 -10.71
N TRP A 54 3.33 -15.72 -10.04
CA TRP A 54 2.98 -16.53 -8.87
C TRP A 54 2.33 -17.87 -9.19
N THR A 55 1.73 -18.03 -10.37
CA THR A 55 1.18 -19.33 -10.82
C THR A 55 2.23 -20.25 -11.47
N SER A 56 3.40 -19.72 -11.87
CA SER A 56 4.47 -20.54 -12.43
C SER A 56 4.98 -21.58 -11.42
N LYS A 57 5.18 -22.83 -11.88
CA LYS A 57 5.56 -23.99 -11.03
C LYS A 57 6.87 -23.81 -10.23
N SER A 58 7.65 -22.77 -10.51
CA SER A 58 8.90 -22.44 -9.82
C SER A 58 8.71 -21.73 -8.47
N SER A 59 7.49 -21.32 -8.11
CA SER A 59 7.12 -20.71 -6.82
C SER A 59 6.38 -21.64 -5.86
N SER A 60 6.44 -22.96 -6.09
CA SER A 60 5.78 -23.99 -5.26
C SER A 60 6.20 -23.99 -3.78
N ALA A 61 7.32 -23.35 -3.44
CA ALA A 61 7.57 -22.82 -2.10
C ALA A 61 7.23 -21.33 -2.13
N GLY A 62 6.05 -20.95 -1.62
CA GLY A 62 5.56 -19.57 -1.66
C GLY A 62 6.67 -18.57 -1.35
N ASN A 63 6.87 -17.57 -2.22
CA ASN A 63 7.89 -16.55 -2.01
C ASN A 63 7.40 -15.63 -0.88
N ARG A 64 7.61 -16.07 0.36
CA ARG A 64 7.26 -15.36 1.59
C ARG A 64 8.55 -14.90 2.24
N GLU A 65 9.13 -13.81 1.71
CA GLU A 65 10.33 -13.20 2.31
C GLU A 65 10.09 -12.76 3.76
N ARG A 66 8.83 -12.59 4.14
CA ARG A 66 8.39 -12.35 5.51
C ARG A 66 7.32 -13.38 5.91
N PRO A 67 7.70 -14.54 6.46
CA PRO A 67 6.77 -15.60 6.83
C PRO A 67 5.76 -15.19 7.92
N SER A 68 6.12 -14.19 8.75
CA SER A 68 5.25 -13.63 9.79
C SER A 68 4.15 -12.71 9.24
N ILE A 69 4.20 -12.34 7.95
CA ILE A 69 3.18 -11.52 7.31
C ILE A 69 2.07 -12.43 6.77
N ALA A 70 0.82 -12.06 7.05
CA ALA A 70 -0.37 -12.69 6.47
C ALA A 70 -0.52 -12.29 5.00
N ALA A 71 0.18 -13.02 4.12
CA ALA A 71 0.09 -12.91 2.67
C ALA A 71 0.41 -14.26 2.06
N GLU A 72 -0.19 -14.57 0.92
CA GLU A 72 0.18 -15.76 0.15
C GLU A 72 1.59 -15.61 -0.45
N ASN A 73 1.90 -14.43 -0.96
CA ASN A 73 3.21 -14.07 -1.49
C ASN A 73 3.61 -12.66 -1.04
N TYR A 74 4.89 -12.49 -0.74
CA TYR A 74 5.46 -11.20 -0.33
C TYR A 74 6.91 -11.10 -0.84
N MET A 75 7.17 -10.08 -1.65
CA MET A 75 8.47 -9.85 -2.27
C MET A 75 8.83 -8.36 -2.27
N ILE A 76 10.08 -8.01 -1.99
CA ILE A 76 10.59 -6.63 -2.17
C ILE A 76 11.56 -6.55 -3.34
N LEU A 77 11.31 -5.67 -4.31
CA LEU A 77 12.28 -5.32 -5.35
C LEU A 77 12.92 -4.00 -4.99
N CYS A 78 14.26 -3.93 -4.99
CA CYS A 78 15.00 -2.72 -4.67
C CYS A 78 15.48 -2.04 -5.96
N SER A 79 15.51 -0.71 -5.94
CA SER A 79 16.06 0.11 -7.01
C SER A 79 17.55 -0.14 -7.20
N PRO A 80 18.05 -0.13 -8.45
CA PRO A 80 19.49 -0.17 -8.72
C PRO A 80 20.30 0.91 -8.01
N THR A 81 19.70 2.06 -7.70
CA THR A 81 20.36 3.16 -6.96
C THR A 81 20.77 2.75 -5.55
N MET A 82 20.15 1.70 -4.99
CA MET A 82 20.46 1.15 -3.68
C MET A 82 21.61 0.13 -3.70
N PHE A 83 22.16 -0.20 -4.87
CA PHE A 83 23.15 -1.28 -4.98
C PHE A 83 24.56 -0.77 -4.72
N ASP A 84 24.99 -0.86 -3.47
CA ASP A 84 26.40 -0.77 -3.12
C ASP A 84 27.15 -2.02 -3.61
N ALA A 85 28.07 -1.84 -4.55
CA ALA A 85 28.86 -2.91 -5.16
C ALA A 85 29.69 -3.72 -4.14
N THR A 86 29.91 -3.20 -2.94
CA THR A 86 30.65 -3.88 -1.86
C THR A 86 29.75 -4.76 -0.98
N SER A 87 28.43 -4.63 -1.09
CA SER A 87 27.46 -5.31 -0.22
C SER A 87 26.94 -6.62 -0.80
N GLN A 88 27.08 -7.72 -0.04
CA GLN A 88 26.47 -9.01 -0.40
C GLN A 88 24.94 -8.91 -0.53
N ASN A 89 24.29 -8.04 0.25
CA ASN A 89 22.84 -7.84 0.18
C ASN A 89 22.45 -7.11 -1.11
N ALA A 90 23.25 -6.13 -1.55
CA ALA A 90 23.06 -5.47 -2.84
C ALA A 90 23.24 -6.44 -4.01
N ALA A 91 24.23 -7.33 -3.96
CA ALA A 91 24.42 -8.36 -5.00
C ALA A 91 23.20 -9.30 -5.10
N LYS A 92 22.65 -9.75 -3.97
CA LYS A 92 21.42 -10.56 -3.94
C LYS A 92 20.22 -9.79 -4.49
N ALA A 93 20.07 -8.52 -4.11
CA ALA A 93 19.00 -7.65 -4.61
C ALA A 93 19.11 -7.43 -6.13
N ALA A 94 20.31 -7.26 -6.66
CA ALA A 94 20.56 -7.11 -8.11
C ALA A 94 20.21 -8.38 -8.90
N ILE A 95 20.62 -9.56 -8.40
CA ILE A 95 20.25 -10.85 -9.01
C ILE A 95 18.73 -11.02 -9.02
N LYS A 96 18.08 -10.67 -7.91
CA LYS A 96 16.63 -10.74 -7.78
C LYS A 96 15.93 -9.76 -8.73
N LEU A 97 16.38 -8.52 -8.79
CA LEU A 97 15.84 -7.51 -9.70
C LEU A 97 15.95 -7.99 -11.15
N LYS A 98 17.11 -8.52 -11.55
CA LYS A 98 17.32 -9.08 -12.89
C LYS A 98 16.33 -10.21 -13.21
N LYS A 99 16.03 -11.07 -12.23
CA LYS A 99 15.02 -12.14 -12.37
C LYS A 99 13.60 -11.58 -12.59
N TYR A 100 13.30 -10.40 -12.03
CA TYR A 100 11.97 -9.77 -12.03
C TYR A 100 11.93 -8.45 -12.81
N GLU A 101 12.84 -8.26 -13.76
CA GLU A 101 13.04 -7.00 -14.47
C GLU A 101 11.78 -6.56 -15.23
N ALA A 102 11.06 -7.49 -15.87
CA ALA A 102 9.83 -7.19 -16.58
C ALA A 102 8.74 -6.64 -15.63
N LEU A 103 8.58 -7.23 -14.44
CA LEU A 103 7.63 -6.76 -13.43
C LEU A 103 8.07 -5.40 -12.86
N TRP A 104 9.36 -5.21 -12.61
CA TRP A 104 9.90 -3.93 -12.17
C TRP A 104 9.61 -2.82 -13.18
N ASN A 105 9.86 -3.06 -14.46
CA ASN A 105 9.63 -2.08 -15.52
C ASN A 105 8.14 -1.74 -15.65
N LEU A 106 7.25 -2.73 -15.54
CA LEU A 106 5.80 -2.51 -15.51
C LEU A 106 5.36 -1.71 -14.27
N ALA A 107 5.93 -2.00 -13.11
CA ALA A 107 5.66 -1.25 -11.89
C ALA A 107 6.12 0.21 -12.04
N HIS A 108 7.31 0.44 -12.61
CA HIS A 108 7.83 1.77 -12.90
C HIS A 108 6.96 2.53 -13.90
N GLU A 109 6.57 1.89 -15.01
CA GLU A 109 5.66 2.45 -16.02
C GLU A 109 4.34 2.89 -15.39
N ALA A 110 3.76 2.05 -14.51
CA ALA A 110 2.52 2.38 -13.83
C ALA A 110 2.64 3.63 -12.96
N ILE A 111 3.69 3.74 -12.13
CA ILE A 111 3.82 4.92 -11.25
C ILE A 111 4.21 6.17 -12.03
N ASN A 112 5.05 6.02 -13.05
CA ASN A 112 5.41 7.13 -13.93
C ASN A 112 4.21 7.68 -14.70
N SER A 113 3.17 6.86 -14.97
CA SER A 113 1.95 7.33 -15.61
C SER A 113 1.09 8.27 -14.73
N VAL A 114 1.30 8.27 -13.41
CA VAL A 114 0.50 9.06 -12.45
C VAL A 114 1.35 10.11 -11.71
N ASP A 115 2.54 9.72 -11.27
CA ASP A 115 3.47 10.55 -10.49
C ASP A 115 4.91 10.34 -11.00
N PRO A 116 5.27 10.98 -12.13
CA PRO A 116 6.64 10.92 -12.68
C PRO A 116 7.71 11.39 -11.69
N PHE A 117 7.35 12.33 -10.82
CA PHE A 117 8.28 12.84 -9.81
C PHE A 117 8.61 11.71 -8.83
N PHE A 118 7.62 11.09 -8.18
CA PHE A 118 7.89 10.00 -7.25
C PHE A 118 8.50 8.77 -7.93
N ALA A 119 8.13 8.50 -9.19
CA ALA A 119 8.70 7.42 -10.00
C ALA A 119 10.23 7.48 -10.12
N SER A 120 10.81 8.69 -10.08
CA SER A 120 12.27 8.88 -10.14
C SER A 120 12.99 8.78 -8.78
N HIS A 121 12.26 8.64 -7.67
CA HIS A 121 12.82 8.74 -6.31
C HIS A 121 12.55 7.53 -5.40
N TYR A 122 11.62 6.64 -5.71
CA TYR A 122 11.36 5.47 -4.86
C TYR A 122 12.58 4.53 -4.85
N THR A 123 12.87 3.93 -3.70
CA THR A 123 14.03 3.05 -3.52
C THR A 123 13.66 1.58 -3.55
N ALA A 124 12.40 1.25 -3.35
CA ALA A 124 11.91 -0.12 -3.39
C ALA A 124 10.41 -0.21 -3.70
N VAL A 125 10.00 -1.39 -4.17
CA VAL A 125 8.60 -1.78 -4.38
C VAL A 125 8.33 -3.06 -3.60
N ALA A 126 7.38 -3.03 -2.66
CA ALA A 126 6.82 -4.24 -2.06
C ALA A 126 5.69 -4.77 -2.94
N VAL A 127 5.77 -6.05 -3.29
CA VAL A 127 4.84 -6.76 -4.18
C VAL A 127 4.18 -7.88 -3.36
N THR A 128 2.86 -7.88 -3.27
CA THR A 128 2.13 -8.80 -2.37
C THR A 128 0.90 -9.44 -3.02
N HIS A 129 0.62 -10.70 -2.67
CA HIS A 129 -0.62 -11.42 -3.02
C HIS A 129 -1.46 -11.67 -1.77
N ASN A 130 -2.75 -11.30 -1.82
CA ASN A 130 -3.72 -11.55 -0.75
C ASN A 130 -3.18 -11.16 0.63
N PHE A 131 -2.54 -9.99 0.70
CA PHE A 131 -1.98 -9.45 1.94
C PHE A 131 -3.06 -8.83 2.82
N GLU A 132 -3.11 -9.31 4.05
CA GLU A 132 -3.88 -8.76 5.16
C GLU A 132 -2.91 -8.10 6.14
N GLY A 133 -2.87 -6.77 6.12
CA GLY A 133 -2.02 -5.98 7.01
C GLY A 133 -2.73 -5.66 8.32
N SER A 134 -2.10 -5.94 9.46
CA SER A 134 -2.52 -5.38 10.75
C SER A 134 -2.06 -3.91 10.89
N PRO A 135 -2.67 -3.11 11.79
CA PRO A 135 -2.24 -1.74 12.04
C PRO A 135 -0.76 -1.63 12.41
N HIS A 136 0.00 -0.84 11.66
CA HIS A 136 1.43 -0.59 11.89
C HIS A 136 1.88 0.79 11.40
N ILE A 137 3.14 1.13 11.69
CA ILE A 137 3.83 2.35 11.26
C ILE A 137 5.11 1.93 10.54
N ASP A 138 5.35 2.51 9.36
CA ASP A 138 6.56 2.29 8.58
C ASP A 138 7.69 3.19 9.07
N LYS A 139 8.43 2.71 10.07
CA LYS A 139 9.51 3.47 10.73
C LYS A 139 10.69 3.82 9.83
N GLN A 140 10.85 3.13 8.70
CA GLN A 140 11.98 3.30 7.78
C GLN A 140 11.63 4.20 6.58
N ASN A 141 10.37 4.57 6.42
CA ASN A 141 9.97 5.44 5.32
C ASN A 141 10.44 6.87 5.59
N LEU A 142 11.15 7.45 4.63
CA LEU A 142 11.62 8.84 4.69
C LEU A 142 10.59 9.84 4.16
N CYS A 143 9.55 9.35 3.49
CA CYS A 143 8.47 10.13 2.90
C CYS A 143 7.18 9.28 2.81
N PRO A 144 6.04 9.87 2.41
CA PRO A 144 4.85 9.09 2.07
C PRO A 144 5.14 8.03 1.00
N PHE A 145 4.45 6.90 1.07
CA PHE A 145 4.53 5.86 0.05
C PHE A 145 3.38 6.02 -0.96
N VAL A 146 3.51 5.39 -2.12
CA VAL A 146 2.42 5.28 -3.12
C VAL A 146 1.94 3.82 -3.16
N GLY A 147 0.64 3.61 -3.02
CA GLY A 147 0.01 2.30 -3.08
C GLY A 147 -0.82 2.12 -4.35
N PHE A 148 -0.71 0.94 -4.96
CA PHE A 148 -1.48 0.55 -6.14
C PHE A 148 -1.88 -0.93 -6.02
N ALA A 149 -3.12 -1.26 -6.37
CA ALA A 149 -3.60 -2.63 -6.31
C ALA A 149 -4.44 -3.02 -7.53
N VAL A 150 -4.35 -4.28 -7.95
CA VAL A 150 -5.11 -4.86 -9.08
C VAL A 150 -5.63 -6.25 -8.70
N GLY A 151 -6.59 -6.78 -9.44
CA GLY A 151 -7.22 -8.08 -9.16
C GLY A 151 -8.72 -8.07 -9.37
N ASP A 152 -9.40 -9.11 -8.91
CA ASP A 152 -10.85 -9.31 -9.09
C ASP A 152 -11.67 -9.11 -7.80
N TYR A 153 -11.05 -8.63 -6.72
CA TYR A 153 -11.75 -8.18 -5.49
C TYR A 153 -12.65 -6.96 -5.75
N GLU A 154 -13.58 -6.62 -4.85
CA GLU A 154 -14.59 -5.56 -5.07
C GLU A 154 -14.03 -4.12 -5.02
N ASP A 155 -14.53 -3.19 -5.85
CA ASP A 155 -14.07 -1.78 -5.81
C ASP A 155 -14.48 -1.10 -4.50
N GLY A 156 -13.60 -0.23 -3.99
CA GLY A 156 -13.79 0.39 -2.67
C GLY A 156 -13.60 -0.56 -1.48
N THR A 157 -13.15 -1.80 -1.69
CA THR A 157 -12.70 -2.72 -0.62
C THR A 157 -11.18 -2.91 -0.72
N GLY A 158 -10.53 -3.52 0.28
CA GLY A 158 -9.10 -3.87 0.17
C GLY A 158 -8.13 -2.69 0.00
N GLY A 159 -8.61 -1.47 0.23
CA GLY A 159 -7.81 -0.25 0.17
C GLY A 159 -6.88 -0.10 1.36
N ILE A 160 -6.21 1.04 1.46
CA ILE A 160 -5.40 1.39 2.63
C ILE A 160 -6.26 2.18 3.59
N MET A 161 -6.24 1.77 4.85
CA MET A 161 -6.84 2.51 5.95
C MET A 161 -5.72 3.23 6.70
N VAL A 162 -5.86 4.53 6.96
CA VAL A 162 -4.85 5.31 7.69
C VAL A 162 -5.50 6.28 8.67
N GLU A 163 -4.94 6.38 9.86
CA GLU A 163 -5.40 7.32 10.88
C GLU A 163 -4.99 8.75 10.51
N CYS A 164 -5.97 9.62 10.29
CA CYS A 164 -5.76 11.06 10.12
C CYS A 164 -5.73 11.78 11.47
N SER A 165 -6.42 11.22 12.46
CA SER A 165 -6.39 11.61 13.87
C SER A 165 -6.93 10.45 14.71
N ALA A 166 -6.96 10.62 16.04
CA ALA A 166 -7.62 9.67 16.94
C ALA A 166 -9.11 9.43 16.62
N ARG A 167 -9.76 10.33 15.86
CA ARG A 167 -11.20 10.30 15.57
C ARG A 167 -11.54 10.15 14.10
N VAL A 168 -10.54 10.16 13.20
CA VAL A 168 -10.76 10.17 11.76
C VAL A 168 -9.86 9.15 11.10
N VAL A 169 -10.46 8.26 10.32
CA VAL A 169 -9.76 7.28 9.49
C VAL A 169 -10.05 7.60 8.02
N ALA A 170 -9.00 7.66 7.21
CA ALA A 170 -9.16 7.71 5.77
C ALA A 170 -9.19 6.29 5.19
N LYS A 171 -10.22 6.01 4.40
CA LYS A 171 -10.34 4.82 3.56
C LYS A 171 -9.90 5.17 2.14
N VAL A 172 -8.70 4.74 1.78
CA VAL A 172 -8.04 5.08 0.52
C VAL A 172 -8.24 3.95 -0.49
N ASN A 173 -9.02 4.20 -1.54
CA ASN A 173 -9.23 3.24 -2.61
C ASN A 173 -8.00 3.16 -3.54
N THR A 174 -7.32 2.02 -3.50
CA THR A 174 -6.16 1.69 -4.34
C THR A 174 -6.49 0.67 -5.43
N LYS A 175 -7.72 0.18 -5.52
CA LYS A 175 -8.10 -0.74 -6.59
C LYS A 175 -8.05 0.00 -7.91
N ASN A 176 -7.17 -0.48 -8.78
CA ASN A 176 -6.89 0.06 -10.10
C ASN A 176 -6.40 1.52 -10.08
N ARG A 177 -5.96 2.01 -8.91
CA ARG A 177 -5.67 3.42 -8.63
C ARG A 177 -4.37 3.56 -7.85
N MET A 178 -3.59 4.59 -8.15
CA MET A 178 -2.41 4.98 -7.37
C MET A 178 -2.81 6.03 -6.33
N ALA A 179 -2.51 5.77 -5.06
CA ALA A 179 -2.79 6.70 -3.98
C ALA A 179 -1.56 6.91 -3.12
N ARG A 180 -1.30 8.18 -2.74
CA ARG A 180 -0.21 8.55 -1.86
C ARG A 180 -0.70 8.57 -0.41
N VAL A 181 -0.01 7.85 0.47
CA VAL A 181 -0.35 7.70 1.90
C VAL A 181 0.91 7.86 2.72
N ASP A 182 0.83 8.63 3.80
CA ASP A 182 1.95 8.73 4.73
C ASP A 182 1.94 7.56 5.71
N GLY A 183 2.71 6.51 5.39
CA GLY A 183 2.85 5.30 6.22
C GLY A 183 3.51 5.52 7.58
N ARG A 184 3.96 6.75 7.88
CA ARG A 184 4.44 7.14 9.21
C ARG A 184 3.29 7.35 10.21
N TYR A 185 2.05 7.37 9.72
CA TYR A 185 0.84 7.23 10.51
C TYR A 185 0.41 5.76 10.62
N PRO A 186 -0.30 5.37 11.71
CA PRO A 186 -0.88 4.03 11.82
C PRO A 186 -1.77 3.72 10.62
N HIS A 187 -1.48 2.62 9.93
CA HIS A 187 -2.21 2.21 8.75
C HIS A 187 -2.29 0.69 8.61
N TRP A 188 -3.27 0.22 7.86
CA TRP A 188 -3.56 -1.20 7.62
C TRP A 188 -4.27 -1.41 6.27
N VAL A 189 -4.44 -2.66 5.86
CA VAL A 189 -5.25 -3.00 4.68
C VAL A 189 -6.69 -3.18 5.13
N GLY A 190 -7.62 -2.45 4.49
CA GLY A 190 -9.04 -2.58 4.74
C GLY A 190 -9.57 -3.96 4.31
N PRO A 191 -10.73 -4.40 4.84
CA PRO A 191 -11.28 -5.71 4.50
C PRO A 191 -11.63 -5.83 3.02
N TYR A 192 -11.48 -7.04 2.48
CA TYR A 192 -11.92 -7.47 1.16
C TYR A 192 -12.25 -8.97 1.20
N ASP A 193 -12.89 -9.50 0.16
CA ASP A 193 -13.15 -10.94 0.04
C ASP A 193 -11.85 -11.70 -0.23
N SER A 194 -11.37 -12.46 0.76
CA SER A 194 -10.13 -13.24 0.67
C SER A 194 -10.20 -14.41 -0.30
N LYS A 195 -11.38 -14.72 -0.86
CA LYS A 195 -11.54 -15.69 -1.96
C LYS A 195 -11.25 -15.09 -3.34
N ARG A 196 -11.04 -13.78 -3.41
CA ARG A 196 -10.68 -13.03 -4.62
C ARG A 196 -9.19 -12.72 -4.61
N ASP A 197 -8.62 -12.57 -5.80
CA ASP A 197 -7.24 -12.17 -5.93
C ASP A 197 -7.11 -10.67 -5.68
N ARG A 198 -6.23 -10.31 -4.76
CA ARG A 198 -5.74 -8.95 -4.54
C ARG A 198 -4.22 -8.92 -4.64
N TYR A 199 -3.74 -8.26 -5.68
CA TYR A 199 -2.34 -7.97 -5.87
C TYR A 199 -2.06 -6.51 -5.51
N SER A 200 -0.96 -6.22 -4.81
CA SER A 200 -0.56 -4.83 -4.57
C SER A 200 0.92 -4.56 -4.76
N LEU A 201 1.21 -3.34 -5.20
CA LEU A 201 2.51 -2.70 -5.34
C LEU A 201 2.55 -1.50 -4.41
N ILE A 202 3.50 -1.46 -3.48
CA ILE A 202 3.75 -0.33 -2.58
C ILE A 202 5.14 0.23 -2.88
N TYR A 203 5.20 1.46 -3.35
CA TYR A 203 6.42 2.19 -3.70
C TYR A 203 6.81 3.08 -2.52
N TYR A 204 8.04 2.94 -2.01
CA TYR A 204 8.49 3.70 -0.84
C TYR A 204 9.96 4.07 -0.95
N ARG A 205 10.38 5.01 -0.10
CA ARG A 205 11.74 5.53 -0.03
C ARG A 205 12.34 5.32 1.36
N THR A 206 13.54 4.74 1.38
CA THR A 206 14.33 4.47 2.59
C THR A 206 15.71 5.13 2.58
N ASP A 207 16.03 5.88 1.53
CA ASP A 207 17.31 6.57 1.34
C ASP A 207 17.11 7.96 0.74
N GLY A 208 18.08 8.86 0.96
CA GLY A 208 18.00 10.27 0.59
C GLY A 208 17.42 11.16 1.69
N GLU A 209 16.93 12.34 1.31
CA GLU A 209 16.42 13.34 2.27
C GLU A 209 15.06 12.96 2.87
N VAL A 210 14.91 13.24 4.16
CA VAL A 210 13.66 13.04 4.90
C VAL A 210 12.69 14.15 4.56
N GLU A 211 11.52 13.80 4.03
CA GLU A 211 10.43 14.75 3.87
C GLU A 211 9.77 15.01 5.23
N PRO A 212 9.39 16.26 5.56
CA PRO A 212 8.57 16.54 6.73
C PRO A 212 7.31 15.66 6.77
N ILE A 213 6.86 15.32 7.98
CA ILE A 213 5.59 14.61 8.15
C ILE A 213 4.46 15.58 7.82
N GLY A 214 3.68 15.24 6.80
CA GLY A 214 2.55 16.02 6.29
C GLY A 214 1.22 15.38 6.67
N PRO A 215 0.14 15.58 5.88
CA PRO A 215 -1.12 14.89 6.13
C PRO A 215 -1.00 13.37 5.90
N ALA A 216 -1.85 12.60 6.57
CA ALA A 216 -1.90 11.13 6.42
C ALA A 216 -2.27 10.66 5.01
N VAL A 217 -3.10 11.45 4.32
CA VAL A 217 -3.53 11.21 2.93
C VAL A 217 -3.36 12.49 2.12
N PHE A 218 -3.02 12.33 0.85
CA PHE A 218 -2.85 13.42 -0.08
C PHE A 218 -4.03 13.41 -1.06
N THR A 219 -4.77 14.50 -1.11
CA THR A 219 -5.80 14.69 -2.13
C THR A 219 -5.13 15.03 -3.46
N VAL A 220 -5.59 14.40 -4.54
CA VAL A 220 -5.61 15.07 -5.86
C VAL A 220 -6.62 16.22 -5.73
N PRO A 221 -6.36 17.44 -6.26
CA PRO A 221 -7.38 18.48 -6.30
C PRO A 221 -8.66 17.88 -6.88
N SER A 222 -9.72 17.84 -6.07
CA SER A 222 -11.06 17.71 -6.65
C SER A 222 -11.31 19.06 -7.31
N ASP A 223 -11.41 19.08 -8.63
CA ASP A 223 -12.04 20.21 -9.32
C ASP A 223 -13.44 20.38 -8.69
N ASN A 224 -13.51 21.34 -7.79
CA ASN A 224 -14.63 22.13 -7.32
C ASN A 224 -16.07 21.61 -7.49
N VAL A 225 -16.74 21.58 -6.32
CA VAL A 225 -18.15 21.97 -6.05
C VAL A 225 -19.23 20.91 -6.29
#